data_AF-A0A1T2HIE5-F1
#
_entry.id   AF-A0A1T2HIE5-F1
#
_cell.length_a   1.000
_cell.length_b   1.000
_cell.length_c   1.000
_cell.angle_alpha   90.00
_cell.angle_beta   90.00
_cell.angle_gamma   90.00
#
_symmetry.space_group_name_H-M   'P 1'
#
loop_
_entity.id
_entity.type
_entity.pdbx_description
1 polymer ?
#
loop_
_entity_poly.entity_id
_entity_poly.type
_entity_poly.pdbx_seq_one_letter_code
_entity_poly.pdbx_strand_id
1 'polypeptide(L)'
;MPVAGAGADARRLEKILKQLSSADRESLFAFAEFLLARSTDEIQDAPKEEQQPKGIERPVEESVIGAVKRLRENYFMVDPDTLLHETSELMQSHMLKGRPAADVIDDLEQLFDSKYKDYTDSMKENSE
;
A
#
# COMPACT_ATOMS: atom_id res chain seq x y z
N MET A 1 -0.32 0.19 -6.61
CA MET A 1 -1.18 0.96 -7.55
C MET A 1 -0.38 1.75 -8.60
N PRO A 2 -0.67 1.66 -9.92
CA PRO A 2 -0.11 2.59 -10.90
C PRO A 2 -0.82 3.94 -10.79
N VAL A 3 -0.05 5.01 -10.61
CA VAL A 3 -0.57 6.39 -10.55
C VAL A 3 -1.44 6.69 -11.77
N ALA A 4 -2.65 7.20 -11.53
CA ALA A 4 -3.58 7.63 -12.58
C ALA A 4 -2.95 8.80 -13.39
N GLY A 5 -2.19 8.44 -14.43
CA GLY A 5 -1.33 9.35 -15.20
C GLY A 5 -0.26 8.61 -16.01
N ALA A 6 0.19 7.44 -15.52
CA ALA A 6 1.27 6.65 -16.11
C ALA A 6 1.07 6.35 -17.61
N GLY A 7 -0.17 6.12 -18.05
CA GLY A 7 -0.47 5.85 -19.47
C GLY A 7 -0.33 7.07 -20.39
N ALA A 8 -0.63 8.28 -19.90
CA ALA A 8 -0.43 9.51 -20.66
C ALA A 8 1.05 9.91 -20.69
N ASP A 9 1.74 9.72 -19.56
CA ASP A 9 3.16 10.01 -19.42
C ASP A 9 4.04 9.06 -20.25
N ALA A 10 3.70 7.77 -20.31
CA ALA A 10 4.38 6.79 -21.15
C ALA A 10 4.35 7.16 -22.64
N ARG A 11 3.18 7.60 -23.14
CA ARG A 11 3.03 8.05 -24.54
C ARG A 11 3.83 9.31 -24.84
N ARG A 12 3.96 10.20 -23.86
CA ARG A 12 4.78 11.41 -24.00
C ARG A 12 6.26 11.07 -24.04
N LEU A 13 6.72 10.17 -23.16
CA LEU A 13 8.11 9.70 -23.12
C LEU A 13 8.51 9.00 -24.43
N GLU A 14 7.65 8.15 -24.98
CA GLU A 14 7.89 7.44 -26.24
C GLU A 14 8.11 8.41 -27.42
N LYS A 15 7.33 9.50 -27.49
CA LYS A 15 7.48 10.53 -28.52
C LYS A 15 8.82 11.28 -28.39
N ILE A 16 9.24 11.58 -27.17
CA ILE A 16 10.51 12.26 -26.89
C ILE A 16 11.69 11.34 -27.25
N LEU A 17 11.65 10.08 -26.82
CA LEU A 17 12.67 9.08 -27.15
C LEU A 17 12.90 8.94 -28.66
N LYS A 18 11.83 8.93 -29.46
CA LYS A 18 11.92 8.85 -30.94
C LYS A 18 12.66 10.04 -31.57
N GLN A 19 12.64 11.21 -30.94
CA GLN A 19 13.26 12.44 -31.44
C GLN A 19 14.69 12.66 -30.91
N LEU A 20 15.06 11.99 -29.81
CA LEU A 20 16.39 12.10 -29.22
C LEU A 20 17.45 11.37 -30.04
N SER A 21 18.68 11.90 -30.01
CA SER A 21 19.87 11.24 -30.53
C SER A 21 20.22 10.02 -29.66
N SER A 22 21.05 9.10 -30.18
CA SER A 22 21.45 7.90 -29.42
C SER A 22 22.15 8.24 -28.10
N ALA A 23 22.99 9.29 -28.08
CA ALA A 23 23.69 9.73 -26.88
C ALA A 23 22.74 10.33 -25.81
N ASP A 24 21.75 11.10 -26.26
CA ASP A 24 20.77 11.68 -25.34
C ASP A 24 19.80 10.63 -24.78
N ARG A 25 19.52 9.57 -25.55
CA ARG A 25 18.72 8.43 -25.07
C ARG A 25 19.43 7.69 -23.94
N GLU A 26 20.72 7.38 -24.10
CA GLU A 26 21.51 6.74 -23.04
C GLU A 26 21.54 7.59 -21.77
N SER A 27 21.73 8.90 -21.92
CA SER A 27 21.70 9.84 -20.78
C SER A 27 20.35 9.85 -20.07
N LEU A 28 19.24 9.79 -20.82
CA LEU A 28 17.90 9.73 -20.26
C LEU A 28 17.65 8.42 -19.50
N PHE A 29 18.10 7.28 -20.03
CA PHE A 29 17.97 5.99 -19.34
C PHE A 29 18.81 5.96 -18.07
N ALA A 30 20.07 6.40 -18.12
CA ALA A 30 20.93 6.48 -16.95
C ALA A 30 20.30 7.35 -15.84
N PHE A 31 19.67 8.46 -16.21
CA PHE A 31 18.97 9.31 -15.24
C PHE A 31 17.69 8.66 -14.69
N ALA A 32 16.90 7.98 -15.54
CA ALA A 32 15.71 7.26 -15.08
C ALA A 32 16.07 6.11 -14.13
N GLU A 33 17.14 5.36 -14.43
CA GLU A 33 17.69 4.32 -13.56
C GLU A 33 18.21 4.91 -12.24
N PHE A 34 18.90 6.05 -12.29
CA PHE A 34 19.33 6.78 -11.09
C PHE A 34 18.14 7.20 -10.22
N LEU A 35 17.07 7.72 -10.82
CA LEU A 35 15.86 8.09 -10.07
C LEU A 35 15.17 6.87 -9.45
N LEU A 36 15.17 5.73 -10.14
CA LEU A 36 14.63 4.47 -9.62
C LEU A 36 15.47 3.94 -8.45
N ALA A 37 16.79 3.93 -8.59
CA ALA A 37 17.73 3.56 -7.53
C ALA A 37 17.57 4.50 -6.33
N ARG A 38 17.53 5.81 -6.55
CA ARG A 38 17.31 6.80 -5.47
C ARG A 38 15.96 6.63 -4.79
N SER A 39 14.89 6.32 -5.50
CA SER A 39 13.60 6.03 -4.84
C SER A 39 13.66 4.77 -3.99
N THR A 40 14.52 3.81 -4.36
CA THR A 40 14.76 2.60 -3.57
C THR A 40 15.62 2.90 -2.35
N ASP A 41 16.65 3.75 -2.51
CA ASP A 41 17.51 4.21 -1.42
C ASP A 41 16.80 5.19 -0.48
N GLU A 42 15.94 6.10 -0.95
CA GLU A 42 15.11 6.97 -0.10
C GLU A 42 14.08 6.17 0.72
N ILE A 43 13.69 4.97 0.26
CA ILE A 43 12.90 4.02 1.05
C ILE A 43 13.79 3.30 2.09
N GLN A 44 15.09 3.17 1.86
CA GLN A 44 16.05 2.50 2.75
C GLN A 44 16.72 3.44 3.78
N ASP A 45 16.91 4.72 3.45
CA ASP A 45 17.69 5.70 4.23
C ASP A 45 16.84 6.73 4.99
N ALA A 46 15.51 6.72 4.83
CA ALA A 46 14.65 7.43 5.77
C ALA A 46 14.76 6.72 7.14
N PRO A 47 14.98 7.44 8.26
CA PRO A 47 14.87 6.86 9.58
C PRO A 47 13.51 6.18 9.66
N LYS A 48 13.54 4.85 9.71
CA LYS A 48 12.37 3.99 9.79
C LYS A 48 11.85 4.12 11.21
N GLU A 49 11.35 5.29 11.57
CA GLU A 49 10.52 5.46 12.74
C GLU A 49 9.43 4.40 12.60
N GLU A 50 9.36 3.48 13.56
CA GLU A 50 8.35 2.43 13.61
C GLU A 50 7.01 3.09 13.32
N GLN A 51 6.48 2.91 12.12
CA GLN A 51 5.22 3.53 11.74
C GLN A 51 4.16 2.82 12.58
N GLN A 52 3.74 3.48 13.66
CA GLN A 52 2.78 2.96 14.61
C GLN A 52 1.36 3.26 14.13
N PRO A 53 0.40 2.37 14.42
CA PRO A 53 -0.99 2.65 14.13
C PRO A 53 -1.43 3.93 14.83
N LYS A 54 -2.27 4.74 14.16
CA LYS A 54 -2.70 6.07 14.65
C LYS A 54 -3.55 6.03 15.93
N GLY A 55 -3.94 4.85 16.40
CA GLY A 55 -4.76 4.68 17.60
C GLY A 55 -6.21 5.13 17.43
N ILE A 56 -6.78 5.01 16.23
CA ILE A 56 -8.14 5.48 15.95
C ILE A 56 -9.17 4.56 16.66
N GLU A 57 -9.85 5.09 17.68
CA GLU A 57 -10.85 4.37 18.46
C GLU A 57 -12.07 3.94 17.63
N ARG A 58 -12.66 2.81 18.03
CA ARG A 58 -13.86 2.25 17.41
C ARG A 58 -15.11 3.09 17.76
N PRO A 59 -15.92 3.52 16.77
CA PRO A 59 -17.20 4.17 17.01
C PRO A 59 -18.25 3.23 17.65
N VAL A 60 -19.17 3.78 18.43
CA VAL A 60 -20.24 3.03 19.15
C VAL A 60 -21.18 2.30 18.19
N GLU A 61 -21.54 2.92 17.07
CA GLU A 61 -22.27 2.29 15.97
C GLU A 61 -21.39 2.32 14.73
N GLU A 62 -20.85 1.17 14.34
CA GLU A 62 -19.95 1.05 13.20
C GLU A 62 -20.49 0.03 12.19
N SER A 63 -20.45 0.40 10.91
CA SER A 63 -20.71 -0.53 9.80
C SER A 63 -19.40 -1.17 9.34
N VAL A 64 -19.47 -2.35 8.73
CA VAL A 64 -18.29 -3.06 8.19
C VAL A 64 -17.47 -2.16 7.25
N ILE A 65 -18.13 -1.36 6.40
CA ILE A 65 -17.46 -0.42 5.50
C ILE A 65 -16.76 0.71 6.28
N GLY A 66 -17.39 1.19 7.36
CA GLY A 66 -16.81 2.16 8.29
C GLY A 66 -15.55 1.62 8.97
N ALA A 67 -15.58 0.38 9.43
CA ALA A 67 -14.43 -0.29 10.03
C ALA A 67 -13.28 -0.46 9.04
N VAL A 68 -13.54 -0.89 7.80
CA VAL A 68 -12.49 -0.97 6.77
C VAL A 68 -11.85 0.39 6.53
N LYS A 69 -12.64 1.47 6.48
CA LYS A 69 -12.11 2.83 6.29
C LYS A 69 -11.26 3.26 7.50
N ARG A 70 -11.76 3.09 8.72
CA ARG A 70 -11.05 3.39 9.97
C ARG A 70 -9.75 2.60 10.07
N LEU A 71 -9.78 1.29 9.81
CA LEU A 71 -8.62 0.42 9.92
C LEU A 71 -7.56 0.75 8.87
N ARG A 72 -7.95 1.12 7.65
CA ARG A 72 -7.00 1.64 6.64
C ARG A 72 -6.35 2.95 7.06
N GLU A 73 -7.10 3.85 7.70
CA GLU A 73 -6.54 5.10 8.22
C GLU A 73 -5.64 4.87 9.44
N ASN A 74 -5.99 3.88 10.27
CA ASN A 74 -5.24 3.48 11.47
C ASN A 74 -3.92 2.80 11.10
N TYR A 75 -3.95 1.87 10.15
CA TYR A 75 -2.82 1.09 9.64
C TYR A 75 -2.39 1.58 8.26
N PHE A 76 -2.10 2.88 8.14
CA PHE A 76 -1.74 3.53 6.87
C PHE A 76 -0.44 2.99 6.22
N MET A 77 0.38 2.30 7.01
CA MET A 77 1.64 1.67 6.62
C MET A 77 1.48 0.27 6.02
N VAL A 78 0.33 -0.37 6.20
CA VAL A 78 0.05 -1.71 5.63
C VAL A 78 -0.45 -1.55 4.19
N ASP A 79 0.14 -2.29 3.26
CA ASP A 79 -0.18 -2.17 1.83
C ASP A 79 -1.67 -2.48 1.56
N PRO A 80 -2.45 -1.50 1.06
CA PRO A 80 -3.85 -1.71 0.73
C PRO A 80 -4.10 -2.83 -0.28
N ASP A 81 -3.14 -3.17 -1.15
CA ASP A 81 -3.29 -4.25 -2.14
C ASP A 81 -3.24 -5.64 -1.47
N THR A 82 -2.46 -5.81 -0.39
CA THR A 82 -2.42 -7.06 0.41
C THR A 82 -3.70 -7.25 1.23
N LEU A 83 -4.29 -6.16 1.72
CA LEU A 83 -5.50 -6.18 2.52
C LEU A 83 -6.75 -6.47 1.68
N LEU A 84 -6.79 -6.03 0.42
CA LEU A 84 -7.97 -6.13 -0.46
C LEU A 84 -8.41 -7.57 -0.75
N HIS A 85 -7.49 -8.52 -0.82
CA HIS A 85 -7.82 -9.92 -1.09
C HIS A 85 -8.60 -10.52 0.09
N GLU A 86 -8.07 -10.36 1.30
CA GLU A 86 -8.65 -10.92 2.52
C GLU A 86 -9.90 -10.15 2.98
N THR A 87 -9.93 -8.81 2.82
CA THR A 87 -11.16 -8.03 3.05
C THR A 87 -12.28 -8.43 2.08
N SER A 88 -11.96 -8.78 0.83
CA SER A 88 -12.95 -9.25 -0.14
C SER A 88 -13.53 -10.61 0.25
N GLU A 89 -12.72 -11.52 0.77
CA GLU A 89 -13.18 -12.81 1.30
C GLU A 89 -14.05 -12.65 2.56
N LEU A 90 -13.66 -11.77 3.47
CA LEU A 90 -14.45 -11.42 4.68
C LEU A 90 -15.78 -10.77 4.31
N MET A 91 -15.81 -9.86 3.34
CA MET A 91 -17.04 -9.25 2.83
C MET A 91 -17.95 -10.27 2.15
N GLN A 92 -17.40 -11.20 1.36
CA GLN A 92 -18.18 -12.29 0.76
C GLN A 92 -18.78 -13.20 1.84
N SER A 93 -18.02 -13.55 2.87
CA SER A 93 -18.48 -14.36 4.00
C SER A 93 -19.60 -13.67 4.80
N HIS A 94 -19.49 -12.35 5.04
CA HIS A 94 -20.54 -11.54 5.66
C HIS A 94 -21.84 -11.57 4.82
N MET A 95 -21.72 -11.41 3.50
CA MET A 95 -22.86 -11.33 2.59
C MET A 95 -23.54 -12.69 2.35
N LEU A 96 -22.79 -13.80 2.42
CA LEU A 96 -23.31 -15.16 2.26
C LEU A 96 -23.88 -15.78 3.55
N LYS A 97 -23.34 -15.42 4.72
CA LYS A 97 -23.72 -16.05 6.00
C LYS A 97 -24.60 -15.17 6.91
N GLY A 98 -24.85 -13.91 6.55
CA GLY A 98 -25.69 -12.99 7.34
C GLY A 98 -25.14 -12.72 8.74
N ARG A 99 -23.81 -12.66 8.88
CA ARG A 99 -23.17 -12.45 10.18
C ARG A 99 -23.40 -11.02 10.69
N PRO A 100 -23.49 -10.82 12.02
CA PRO A 100 -23.56 -9.49 12.61
C PRO A 100 -22.35 -8.63 12.19
N ALA A 101 -22.60 -7.35 11.94
CA ALA A 101 -21.53 -6.41 11.59
C ALA A 101 -20.44 -6.35 12.66
N ALA A 102 -20.80 -6.46 13.94
CA ALA A 102 -19.85 -6.44 15.06
C ALA A 102 -18.80 -7.56 14.95
N ASP A 103 -19.22 -8.80 14.73
CA ASP A 103 -18.29 -9.94 14.66
C ASP A 103 -17.35 -9.83 13.44
N VAL A 104 -17.84 -9.27 12.33
CA VAL A 104 -17.02 -9.06 11.13
C VAL A 104 -16.02 -7.93 11.33
N ILE A 105 -16.38 -6.90 12.10
CA ILE A 105 -15.46 -5.84 12.49
C ILE A 105 -14.34 -6.41 13.37
N ASP A 106 -14.67 -7.27 14.33
CA ASP A 106 -13.67 -7.90 15.20
C ASP A 106 -12.67 -8.76 14.39
N ASP A 107 -13.18 -9.54 13.43
CA ASP A 107 -12.34 -10.33 12.52
C ASP A 107 -11.44 -9.43 11.65
N LEU A 108 -11.95 -8.27 11.20
CA LEU A 108 -11.17 -7.28 10.46
C LEU A 108 -10.08 -6.65 11.34
N GLU A 109 -10.37 -6.32 12.60
CA GLU A 109 -9.38 -5.78 13.53
C GLU A 109 -8.24 -6.77 13.75
N GLN A 110 -8.55 -8.05 13.94
CA GLN A 110 -7.55 -9.11 14.10
C GLN A 110 -6.71 -9.31 12.84
N LEU A 111 -7.33 -9.25 11.65
CA LEU A 111 -6.62 -9.35 10.38
C LEU A 111 -5.61 -8.22 10.21
N PHE A 112 -6.03 -6.98 10.47
CA PHE A 112 -5.17 -5.81 10.35
C PHE A 112 -4.01 -5.84 11.38
N ASP A 113 -4.25 -6.28 12.61
CA ASP A 113 -3.19 -6.46 13.63
C ASP A 113 -2.19 -7.55 13.22
N SER A 114 -2.66 -8.66 12.65
CA SER A 114 -1.78 -9.71 12.11
C SER A 114 -0.90 -9.20 10.97
N LYS A 115 -1.48 -8.44 10.03
CA LYS A 115 -0.70 -7.86 8.91
C LYS A 115 0.29 -6.82 9.38
N TYR A 116 -0.06 -6.04 10.40
CA TYR A 116 0.89 -5.14 11.01
C TYR A 116 2.07 -5.89 11.65
N LYS A 117 1.80 -6.99 12.36
CA LYS A 117 2.85 -7.86 12.91
C LYS A 117 3.76 -8.41 11.82
N ASP A 118 3.21 -8.98 10.75
CA ASP A 118 3.98 -9.48 9.61
C ASP A 118 4.83 -8.38 8.95
N TYR A 119 4.28 -7.17 8.83
CA TYR A 119 5.03 -6.00 8.37
C TYR A 119 6.17 -5.64 9.31
N THR A 120 5.95 -5.59 10.62
CA THR A 120 7.02 -5.30 11.58
C THR A 120 8.10 -6.38 11.61
N ASP A 121 7.74 -7.64 11.40
CA ASP A 121 8.66 -8.78 11.40
C ASP A 121 9.53 -8.79 10.14
N SER A 122 8.92 -8.62 8.96
CA SER A 122 9.65 -8.48 7.69
C SER A 122 10.56 -7.25 7.62
N MET A 123 10.23 -6.19 8.38
CA MET A 123 11.09 -5.02 8.54
C MET A 123 12.26 -5.25 9.51
N LYS A 124 12.14 -6.15 10.49
CA LYS A 124 13.21 -6.56 11.39
C LYS A 124 14.19 -7.52 10.72
N GLU A 125 13.69 -8.50 9.97
CA GLU A 125 14.51 -9.53 9.31
C GLU A 125 15.41 -8.97 8.20
N ASN A 126 15.02 -7.86 7.55
CA ASN A 126 15.87 -7.14 6.60
C ASN A 126 16.91 -6.20 7.25
N SER A 127 17.00 -6.17 8.59
CA SER A 127 17.95 -5.33 9.34
C SER A 127 19.06 -6.15 10.04
N GLU A 128 19.15 -7.47 9.81
CA GLU A 128 20.22 -8.37 10.26
C GLU A 128 21.07 -8.88 9.09
#